data_AF-A0A964V6T0-F1
#
_entry.id   AF-A0A964V6T0-F1
#
_cell.length_a   1.000
_cell.length_b   1.000
_cell.length_c   1.000
_cell.angle_alpha   90.00
_cell.angle_beta   90.00
_cell.angle_gamma   90.00
#
_symmetry.space_group_name_H-M   'P 1'
#
loop_
_entity.id
_entity.type
_entity.pdbx_description
1 polymer ?
#
loop_
_entity_poly.entity_id
_entity_poly.type
_entity_poly.pdbx_seq_one_letter_code
_entity_poly.pdbx_strand_id
1 'polypeptide(L)'
;MRLRHGARIQHEGGGAGAEGTGARRSRRQRPRAHARWPPGSAPRVQAGGACRGTDDRAADPPARRERHFWLEARKLGRVPRAETVRDCAHRVLAAPVRPPGGLAGRARVSLGAARLGPHAGGGAARRPVPSVEGRGVRAEVERFARRWWAGELGAPGRALSLLAAPVSWVWSGAHTVRARAHGDHAPTRVEGLRVISVGNLAVGGTGKTPLAGWIAGELDAAGVPACVLVGGEGEDEALVHRRWNPRVPVIVGSDRVAGAESARTSGARVVVLDDGFQHVRLARDLNLVLLSVDDPFPGAVLPRGPYREAPRALGRADGVLLTRRAASAEQARELAALLEREWPGLVRGGVHLADGSWTRLDGTTGEPRRGDVLAVCGVARPDAFAASVRRRVDGAVELVAFADHHGYTRDEAATLRRRAGVRPIVLTEKDAVKLVPLADVLGEAFVLRDRLAWDWAEESVRTWVRSVAGEGVRA
;
A
#
# COMPACT_ATOMS: atom_id res chain seq x y z
N MET A 1 -70.83 -20.74 15.99
CA MET A 1 -70.32 -20.80 14.60
C MET A 1 -70.88 -19.59 13.86
N ARG A 2 -70.09 -18.50 13.78
CA ARG A 2 -70.57 -17.16 13.38
C ARG A 2 -70.09 -16.75 12.00
N LEU A 3 -70.92 -15.88 11.42
CA LEU A 3 -71.02 -15.34 10.08
C LEU A 3 -69.92 -14.33 9.69
N ARG A 4 -69.66 -14.30 8.37
CA ARG A 4 -69.48 -13.18 7.39
C ARG A 4 -69.23 -11.73 7.84
N HIS A 5 -68.53 -11.01 6.94
CA HIS A 5 -68.61 -9.60 6.44
C HIS A 5 -67.22 -8.92 6.47
N GLY A 6 -66.64 -8.28 5.45
CA GLY A 6 -67.06 -7.87 4.11
C GLY A 6 -67.25 -6.34 3.98
N ALA A 7 -66.32 -5.62 3.30
CA ALA A 7 -66.49 -4.36 2.54
C ALA A 7 -65.09 -3.86 2.06
N ARG A 8 -64.68 -3.62 0.79
CA ARG A 8 -65.22 -2.87 -0.39
C ARG A 8 -65.43 -1.36 -0.11
N ILE A 9 -65.09 -0.35 -0.92
CA ILE A 9 -64.48 -0.18 -2.27
C ILE A 9 -64.40 1.35 -2.58
N GLN A 10 -63.42 1.82 -3.40
CA GLN A 10 -63.44 2.91 -4.43
C GLN A 10 -63.82 4.38 -4.07
N HIS A 11 -63.48 5.47 -4.79
CA HIS A 11 -62.69 5.83 -5.98
C HIS A 11 -62.55 7.39 -6.02
N GLU A 12 -61.56 7.89 -6.79
CA GLU A 12 -61.55 9.15 -7.61
C GLU A 12 -61.72 10.53 -6.90
N GLY A 13 -61.08 11.64 -7.29
CA GLY A 13 -60.25 11.99 -8.44
C GLY A 13 -60.28 13.52 -8.65
N GLY A 14 -59.18 14.12 -9.12
CA GLY A 14 -59.08 15.51 -9.64
C GLY A 14 -59.04 16.62 -8.57
N GLY A 15 -58.34 17.74 -8.70
CA GLY A 15 -57.59 18.33 -9.81
C GLY A 15 -57.62 19.86 -9.65
N ALA A 16 -56.45 20.50 -9.80
CA ALA A 16 -56.19 21.92 -10.14
C ALA A 16 -56.57 23.07 -9.16
N GLY A 17 -55.64 24.04 -9.04
CA GLY A 17 -56.01 25.46 -9.02
C GLY A 17 -55.33 26.40 -8.00
N ALA A 18 -54.38 27.21 -8.51
CA ALA A 18 -54.16 28.65 -8.28
C ALA A 18 -53.83 29.19 -6.85
N GLU A 19 -52.64 29.79 -6.67
CA GLU A 19 -52.34 31.25 -6.66
C GLU A 19 -52.75 32.00 -5.37
N GLY A 20 -51.85 32.86 -4.86
CA GLY A 20 -52.25 33.90 -3.91
C GLY A 20 -51.21 34.34 -2.87
N THR A 21 -50.28 35.19 -3.31
CA THR A 21 -49.71 36.37 -2.61
C THR A 21 -50.09 36.69 -1.15
N GLY A 22 -49.09 37.06 -0.32
CA GLY A 22 -49.34 37.79 0.93
C GLY A 22 -48.09 38.18 1.71
N ALA A 23 -47.67 39.44 1.60
CA ALA A 23 -46.49 40.03 2.23
C ALA A 23 -46.73 40.57 3.67
N ARG A 24 -45.61 40.94 4.33
CA ARG A 24 -45.43 41.82 5.53
C ARG A 24 -45.46 41.08 6.88
N ARG A 25 -44.63 41.39 7.89
CA ARG A 25 -43.83 42.58 8.22
C ARG A 25 -42.75 42.24 9.28
N SER A 26 -41.56 42.81 9.09
CA SER A 26 -40.58 43.34 10.06
C SER A 26 -40.64 42.99 11.57
N ARG A 27 -39.47 42.69 12.16
CA ARG A 27 -38.75 43.66 13.02
C ARG A 27 -37.30 43.26 13.28
N ARG A 28 -36.41 44.23 13.02
CA ARG A 28 -35.00 44.30 13.36
C ARG A 28 -34.82 44.33 14.89
N GLN A 29 -33.72 43.80 15.41
CA GLN A 29 -32.62 44.58 16.01
C GLN A 29 -31.55 43.66 16.66
N ARG A 30 -30.32 43.81 16.17
CA ARG A 30 -29.01 43.58 16.84
C ARG A 30 -28.38 44.98 17.04
N PRO A 31 -27.17 45.17 17.61
CA PRO A 31 -26.42 44.46 18.67
C PRO A 31 -25.77 45.47 19.66
N ARG A 32 -24.92 45.01 20.60
CA ARG A 32 -23.70 45.64 21.17
C ARG A 32 -23.26 44.83 22.41
N ALA A 33 -22.05 44.88 22.97
CA ALA A 33 -20.65 44.94 22.54
C ALA A 33 -19.83 44.96 23.85
N HIS A 34 -18.72 44.21 23.89
CA HIS A 34 -17.51 44.35 24.73
C HIS A 34 -17.55 44.53 26.27
N ALA A 35 -16.80 43.66 26.96
CA ALA A 35 -15.89 44.06 28.05
C ALA A 35 -14.71 43.07 28.17
N ARG A 36 -13.54 43.58 28.56
CA ARG A 36 -12.21 42.95 28.70
C ARG A 36 -11.75 43.06 30.16
N TRP A 37 -10.72 42.28 30.53
CA TRP A 37 -9.70 42.43 31.62
C TRP A 37 -9.74 41.50 32.88
N PRO A 38 -8.57 41.20 33.52
CA PRO A 38 -8.09 39.83 33.87
C PRO A 38 -7.70 39.65 35.37
N PRO A 39 -6.57 38.99 35.75
CA PRO A 39 -6.44 37.65 36.37
C PRO A 39 -6.22 37.66 37.91
N GLY A 40 -6.34 36.50 38.58
CA GLY A 40 -6.05 36.39 40.02
C GLY A 40 -5.75 34.98 40.53
N SER A 41 -4.48 34.78 40.89
CA SER A 41 -3.95 34.14 42.12
C SER A 41 -4.41 32.75 42.61
N ALA A 42 -3.38 31.92 42.87
CA ALA A 42 -3.35 30.58 43.47
C ALA A 42 -3.92 30.47 44.92
N PRO A 43 -3.88 29.27 45.56
CA PRO A 43 -2.65 28.90 46.25
C PRO A 43 -2.24 27.41 46.19
N ARG A 44 -0.92 27.22 46.34
CA ARG A 44 -0.25 26.00 46.83
C ARG A 44 -0.65 25.73 48.28
N VAL A 45 -0.78 24.45 48.65
CA VAL A 45 -0.56 23.99 50.02
C VAL A 45 0.49 22.90 50.00
N GLN A 46 1.52 23.09 50.84
CA GLN A 46 2.65 22.21 51.08
C GLN A 46 2.78 22.12 52.60
N ALA A 47 2.70 20.91 53.15
CA ALA A 47 3.21 20.45 54.46
C ALA A 47 2.64 19.02 54.63
N GLY A 48 3.37 17.96 54.94
CA GLY A 48 4.55 17.85 55.78
C GLY A 48 4.20 16.87 56.92
N GLY A 49 5.03 15.86 57.18
CA GLY A 49 4.95 15.06 58.40
C GLY A 49 4.93 13.54 58.19
N ALA A 50 6.05 12.91 58.52
CA ALA A 50 6.25 11.47 58.62
C ALA A 50 5.67 10.90 59.93
N CYS A 51 5.24 9.63 59.93
CA CYS A 51 5.69 8.59 60.89
C CYS A 51 4.98 7.22 60.69
N ARG A 52 5.82 6.20 60.47
CA ARG A 52 5.79 4.79 60.94
C ARG A 52 4.47 3.99 60.98
N GLY A 53 4.42 2.98 60.10
CA GLY A 53 4.29 1.54 60.43
C GLY A 53 2.95 1.00 60.92
N THR A 54 2.29 0.15 60.12
CA THR A 54 2.27 -1.34 60.22
C THR A 54 1.31 -1.90 59.15
N ASP A 55 1.57 -3.15 58.76
CA ASP A 55 0.86 -3.97 57.76
C ASP A 55 -0.68 -3.95 57.85
N ASP A 56 -1.38 -3.88 56.71
CA ASP A 56 -2.07 -5.04 56.13
C ASP A 56 -2.75 -4.73 54.77
N ARG A 57 -3.13 -5.81 54.08
CA ARG A 57 -3.28 -6.05 52.64
C ARG A 57 -4.43 -5.37 51.84
N ALA A 58 -4.28 -5.49 50.50
CA ALA A 58 -5.26 -5.42 49.38
C ALA A 58 -5.62 -4.02 48.82
N ALA A 59 -5.72 -3.76 47.52
CA ALA A 59 -5.39 -4.45 46.27
C ALA A 59 -5.35 -3.37 45.16
N ASP A 60 -4.38 -3.43 44.24
CA ASP A 60 -4.29 -2.56 43.06
C ASP A 60 -3.72 -3.37 41.86
N PRO A 61 -4.01 -2.98 40.61
CA PRO A 61 -4.02 -3.85 39.40
C PRO A 61 -2.64 -4.15 38.79
N PRO A 62 -2.49 -5.18 37.94
CA PRO A 62 -1.17 -5.64 37.54
C PRO A 62 -0.52 -4.70 36.51
N ALA A 63 0.55 -4.05 36.96
CA ALA A 63 1.53 -3.35 36.14
C ALA A 63 2.20 -4.32 35.14
N ARG A 64 2.32 -3.84 33.88
CA ARG A 64 3.11 -4.45 32.82
C ARG A 64 4.57 -4.61 33.28
N ARG A 65 5.01 -5.85 33.51
CA ARG A 65 6.42 -6.18 33.68
C ARG A 65 7.04 -6.50 32.32
N GLU A 66 7.88 -5.59 31.84
CA GLU A 66 8.84 -5.86 30.78
C GLU A 66 9.82 -6.94 31.28
N ARG A 67 9.83 -8.10 30.62
CA ARG A 67 10.83 -9.14 30.84
C ARG A 67 11.86 -9.09 29.72
N HIS A 68 13.04 -8.58 30.04
CA HIS A 68 14.23 -8.73 29.22
C HIS A 68 14.78 -10.15 29.41
N PHE A 69 14.80 -10.96 28.35
CA PHE A 69 15.55 -12.21 28.31
C PHE A 69 16.81 -12.01 27.47
N TRP A 70 17.96 -12.10 28.12
CA TRP A 70 19.26 -12.33 27.47
C TRP A 70 19.41 -13.83 27.24
N LEU A 71 19.55 -14.25 25.98
CA LEU A 71 19.95 -15.61 25.62
C LEU A 71 21.48 -15.66 25.53
N GLU A 72 22.09 -16.25 26.56
CA GLU A 72 23.51 -16.61 26.64
C GLU A 72 23.88 -17.60 25.53
N ALA A 73 24.82 -17.20 24.68
CA ALA A 73 25.48 -18.08 23.72
C ALA A 73 26.61 -18.85 24.44
N ARG A 74 26.32 -20.06 24.92
CA ARG A 74 27.35 -21.02 25.34
C ARG A 74 27.02 -22.43 24.89
N LYS A 75 27.75 -22.90 23.87
CA LYS A 75 28.45 -24.21 23.81
C LYS A 75 28.81 -24.53 22.36
N LEU A 76 30.11 -24.50 22.09
CA LEU A 76 30.93 -25.18 21.06
C LEU A 76 32.25 -24.38 21.11
N GLY A 77 33.29 -24.79 21.84
CA GLY A 77 34.06 -26.01 21.61
C GLY A 77 35.40 -25.60 20.98
N ARG A 78 36.40 -25.32 21.83
CA ARG A 78 37.85 -25.10 21.59
C ARG A 78 38.31 -24.77 20.16
N VAL A 79 38.82 -23.56 19.98
CA VAL A 79 39.73 -23.15 18.90
C VAL A 79 41.17 -23.44 19.33
N PRO A 80 42.00 -24.15 18.55
CA PRO A 80 43.46 -24.05 18.65
C PRO A 80 43.96 -22.91 17.74
N ARG A 81 44.88 -22.09 18.25
CA ARG A 81 45.61 -21.07 17.46
C ARG A 81 46.83 -21.70 16.78
N ALA A 82 47.05 -21.22 15.55
CA ALA A 82 48.28 -20.99 14.78
C ALA A 82 49.44 -21.99 14.90
N GLU A 83 49.79 -22.65 13.79
CA GLU A 83 51.11 -22.54 13.12
C GLU A 83 51.26 -23.55 11.94
N THR A 84 51.86 -23.05 10.85
CA THR A 84 52.71 -23.76 9.86
C THR A 84 52.12 -24.88 8.99
N VAL A 85 52.00 -24.64 7.66
CA VAL A 85 52.63 -25.43 6.57
C VAL A 85 52.76 -24.54 5.32
N ARG A 86 53.98 -24.48 4.79
CA ARG A 86 54.44 -23.89 3.52
C ARG A 86 54.18 -24.80 2.32
N ASP A 87 54.18 -24.17 1.15
CA ASP A 87 54.51 -24.71 -0.18
C ASP A 87 53.52 -25.74 -0.78
N CYS A 88 53.16 -25.72 -2.06
CA CYS A 88 53.83 -25.19 -3.24
C CYS A 88 52.84 -25.10 -4.43
N ALA A 89 53.28 -24.39 -5.49
CA ALA A 89 52.90 -24.51 -6.91
C ALA A 89 52.25 -23.28 -7.59
N HIS A 90 53.09 -22.25 -7.77
CA HIS A 90 53.58 -21.74 -9.05
C HIS A 90 52.70 -21.54 -10.31
N ARG A 91 52.96 -20.34 -10.89
CA ARG A 91 52.90 -19.87 -12.29
C ARG A 91 51.56 -19.36 -12.80
N VAL A 92 51.35 -18.04 -12.83
CA VAL A 92 51.91 -17.01 -13.74
C VAL A 92 51.50 -17.26 -15.19
N LEU A 93 50.64 -16.39 -15.72
CA LEU A 93 51.00 -15.46 -16.80
C LEU A 93 49.94 -14.35 -16.89
N ALA A 94 50.36 -13.13 -16.55
CA ALA A 94 49.69 -11.89 -16.88
C ALA A 94 50.08 -11.47 -18.30
N ALA A 95 49.14 -10.93 -19.07
CA ALA A 95 49.43 -10.06 -20.21
C ALA A 95 48.25 -9.08 -20.44
N PRO A 96 48.50 -7.89 -20.99
CA PRO A 96 47.89 -6.66 -20.50
C PRO A 96 46.86 -6.03 -21.44
N VAL A 97 46.12 -5.09 -20.86
CA VAL A 97 45.19 -4.13 -21.46
C VAL A 97 45.91 -3.23 -22.49
N ARG A 98 45.27 -2.99 -23.65
CA ARG A 98 45.57 -1.89 -24.59
C ARG A 98 44.32 -1.00 -24.78
N PRO A 99 44.49 0.33 -24.95
CA PRO A 99 43.40 1.30 -25.10
C PRO A 99 42.94 1.47 -26.57
N PRO A 100 41.84 2.21 -26.85
CA PRO A 100 41.15 2.18 -28.13
C PRO A 100 41.63 3.26 -29.10
N GLY A 101 41.51 2.99 -30.40
CA GLY A 101 41.64 4.00 -31.45
C GLY A 101 41.37 3.43 -32.84
N GLY A 102 40.64 4.20 -33.66
CA GLY A 102 40.73 4.11 -35.11
C GLY A 102 39.47 3.68 -35.86
N LEU A 103 38.73 4.67 -36.35
CA LEU A 103 37.71 4.59 -37.41
C LEU A 103 38.25 3.96 -38.71
N ALA A 104 37.46 3.11 -39.36
CA ALA A 104 37.39 3.02 -40.82
C ALA A 104 36.16 2.19 -41.24
N GLY A 105 35.27 2.81 -42.01
CA GLY A 105 34.04 2.17 -42.50
C GLY A 105 34.27 1.22 -43.68
N ARG A 106 33.22 0.46 -44.00
CA ARG A 106 32.79 0.15 -45.37
C ARG A 106 31.40 -0.48 -45.33
N ALA A 107 30.47 0.21 -45.99
CA ALA A 107 29.14 -0.30 -46.32
C ALA A 107 29.25 -1.46 -47.32
N ARG A 108 28.41 -2.48 -47.14
CA ARG A 108 28.00 -3.39 -48.22
C ARG A 108 26.49 -3.56 -48.15
N VAL A 109 25.84 -2.99 -49.15
CA VAL A 109 24.47 -3.29 -49.56
C VAL A 109 24.54 -4.56 -50.41
N SER A 110 23.71 -5.55 -50.09
CA SER A 110 23.42 -6.66 -50.99
C SER A 110 21.91 -6.88 -51.04
N LEU A 111 21.32 -6.46 -52.16
CA LEU A 111 20.00 -6.85 -52.64
C LEU A 111 20.01 -8.35 -52.99
N GLY A 112 19.04 -9.10 -52.50
CA GLY A 112 18.87 -10.53 -52.79
C GLY A 112 17.39 -10.91 -52.78
N ALA A 113 16.91 -11.29 -53.96
CA ALA A 113 15.52 -11.48 -54.35
C ALA A 113 14.66 -12.43 -53.49
N ALA A 114 13.36 -12.12 -53.51
CA ALA A 114 12.27 -12.95 -53.03
C ALA A 114 12.21 -14.33 -53.72
N ARG A 115 11.95 -15.37 -52.93
CA ARG A 115 11.28 -16.59 -53.38
C ARG A 115 10.25 -17.00 -52.34
N LEU A 116 8.98 -16.98 -52.74
CA LEU A 116 7.86 -17.57 -52.03
C LEU A 116 7.88 -19.09 -52.26
N GLY A 117 7.72 -19.85 -51.19
CA GLY A 117 7.59 -21.32 -51.17
C GLY A 117 6.93 -21.77 -49.85
N PRO A 118 6.22 -22.91 -49.82
CA PRO A 118 4.95 -23.05 -49.12
C PRO A 118 5.07 -23.42 -47.65
N HIS A 119 3.98 -23.14 -46.92
CA HIS A 119 3.73 -23.49 -45.53
C HIS A 119 4.08 -24.95 -45.19
N ALA A 120 4.95 -25.11 -44.19
CA ALA A 120 5.06 -26.33 -43.38
C ALA A 120 5.26 -25.93 -41.92
N GLY A 121 4.42 -26.49 -41.05
CA GLY A 121 4.42 -26.24 -39.61
C GLY A 121 5.74 -26.64 -38.96
N GLY A 122 6.23 -25.76 -38.10
CA GLY A 122 7.35 -26.02 -37.21
C GLY A 122 7.25 -25.08 -36.03
N GLY A 123 7.09 -25.64 -34.82
CA GLY A 123 7.09 -24.90 -33.57
C GLY A 123 8.38 -24.09 -33.45
N ALA A 124 8.30 -22.79 -33.73
CA ALA A 124 9.40 -21.89 -33.53
C ALA A 124 9.60 -21.71 -32.02
N ALA A 125 10.71 -22.26 -31.52
CA ALA A 125 11.28 -21.90 -30.23
C ALA A 125 11.27 -20.37 -30.12
N ARG A 126 10.47 -19.86 -29.18
CA ARG A 126 10.26 -18.43 -28.94
C ARG A 126 11.62 -17.80 -28.62
N ARG A 127 12.19 -17.10 -29.61
CA ARG A 127 13.39 -16.27 -29.39
C ARG A 127 12.99 -15.12 -28.45
N PRO A 128 13.76 -14.83 -27.39
CA PRO A 128 13.54 -13.63 -26.61
C PRO A 128 13.73 -12.41 -27.52
N VAL A 129 12.67 -11.62 -27.68
CA VAL A 129 12.71 -10.36 -28.42
C VAL A 129 13.60 -9.39 -27.63
N PRO A 130 14.56 -8.69 -28.25
CA PRO A 130 15.46 -7.78 -27.56
C PRO A 130 14.67 -6.61 -26.94
N SER A 131 14.85 -6.39 -25.64
CA SER A 131 14.28 -5.26 -24.91
C SER A 131 15.00 -3.97 -25.30
N VAL A 132 14.32 -3.04 -25.97
CA VAL A 132 14.86 -1.67 -26.18
C VAL A 132 14.77 -0.89 -24.87
N GLU A 133 15.91 -0.29 -24.55
CA GLU A 133 16.31 0.49 -23.38
C GLU A 133 15.31 1.59 -23.00
N GLY A 134 14.49 1.26 -21.99
CA GLY A 134 13.83 2.23 -21.13
C GLY A 134 13.84 1.74 -19.68
N ARG A 135 14.75 0.82 -19.33
CA ARG A 135 14.91 0.35 -17.96
C ARG A 135 15.59 1.47 -17.19
N GLY A 136 14.80 2.37 -16.60
CA GLY A 136 15.33 3.34 -15.67
C GLY A 136 16.15 2.60 -14.61
N VAL A 137 17.38 3.07 -14.34
CA VAL A 137 18.32 2.48 -13.38
C VAL A 137 17.63 2.06 -12.07
N ARG A 138 16.65 2.86 -11.63
CA ARG A 138 15.82 2.59 -10.45
C ARG A 138 15.04 1.26 -10.50
N ALA A 139 14.46 0.91 -11.64
CA ALA A 139 13.71 -0.35 -11.79
C ALA A 139 14.63 -1.58 -11.77
N GLU A 140 15.85 -1.46 -12.31
CA GLU A 140 16.86 -2.52 -12.23
C GLU A 140 17.39 -2.69 -10.81
N VAL A 141 17.65 -1.58 -10.10
CA VAL A 141 18.03 -1.59 -8.69
C VAL A 141 16.96 -2.24 -7.82
N GLU A 142 15.69 -1.90 -8.05
CA GLU A 142 14.58 -2.50 -7.30
C GLU A 142 14.46 -4.01 -7.57
N ARG A 143 14.57 -4.43 -8.83
CA ARG A 143 14.58 -5.87 -9.19
C ARG A 143 15.75 -6.59 -8.51
N PHE A 144 16.94 -6.00 -8.54
CA PHE A 144 18.12 -6.54 -7.86
C PHE A 144 17.89 -6.68 -6.35
N ALA A 145 17.40 -5.63 -5.70
CA ALA A 145 17.12 -5.63 -4.26
C ALA A 145 16.11 -6.71 -3.87
N ARG A 146 15.06 -6.91 -4.67
CA ARG A 146 14.06 -7.96 -4.43
C ARG A 146 14.65 -9.37 -4.54
N ARG A 147 15.44 -9.65 -5.58
CA ARG A 147 16.14 -10.93 -5.74
C ARG A 147 17.13 -11.19 -4.61
N TRP A 148 17.79 -10.12 -4.14
CA TRP A 148 18.66 -10.18 -2.97
C TRP A 148 17.88 -10.54 -1.71
N TRP A 149 16.78 -9.85 -1.43
CA TRP A 149 15.94 -10.10 -0.25
C TRP A 149 15.25 -11.46 -0.28
N ALA A 150 14.89 -11.96 -1.47
CA ALA A 150 14.33 -13.31 -1.66
C ALA A 150 15.39 -14.43 -1.54
N GLY A 151 16.67 -14.08 -1.39
CA GLY A 151 17.77 -15.05 -1.27
C GLY A 151 18.20 -15.69 -2.60
N GLU A 152 17.65 -15.26 -3.73
CA GLU A 152 17.95 -15.79 -5.07
C GLU A 152 19.40 -15.55 -5.51
N LEU A 153 20.09 -14.60 -4.87
CA LEU A 153 21.50 -14.30 -5.14
C LEU A 153 22.48 -15.24 -4.42
N GLY A 154 22.01 -16.19 -3.62
CA GLY A 154 22.85 -17.21 -2.98
C GLY A 154 23.97 -16.65 -2.10
N ALA A 155 25.20 -17.17 -2.25
CA ALA A 155 26.36 -16.74 -1.46
C ALA A 155 26.72 -15.25 -1.64
N PRO A 156 26.76 -14.68 -2.86
CA PRO A 156 26.91 -13.24 -3.06
C PRO A 156 25.87 -12.39 -2.31
N GLY A 157 24.60 -12.81 -2.33
CA GLY A 157 23.53 -12.13 -1.59
C GLY A 157 23.78 -12.13 -0.07
N ARG A 158 24.22 -13.27 0.48
CA ARG A 158 24.56 -13.36 1.91
C ARG A 158 25.74 -12.46 2.29
N ALA A 159 26.78 -12.41 1.46
CA ALA A 159 27.91 -11.51 1.68
C ALA A 159 27.46 -10.04 1.67
N LEU A 160 26.62 -9.65 0.70
CA LEU A 160 26.04 -8.31 0.64
C LEU A 160 25.18 -8.00 1.89
N SER A 161 24.41 -8.96 2.40
CA SER A 161 23.65 -8.82 3.64
C SER A 161 24.51 -8.58 4.88
N LEU A 162 25.69 -9.18 4.94
CA LEU A 162 26.66 -8.93 6.01
C LEU A 162 27.26 -7.53 5.89
N LEU A 163 27.65 -7.12 4.68
CA LEU A 163 28.20 -5.78 4.43
C LEU A 163 27.16 -4.67 4.66
N ALA A 164 25.88 -4.94 4.38
CA ALA A 164 24.77 -4.01 4.59
C ALA A 164 24.25 -3.96 6.05
N ALA A 165 24.73 -4.84 6.93
CA ALA A 165 24.27 -4.92 8.31
C ALA A 165 24.50 -3.62 9.11
N PRO A 166 25.68 -2.95 9.04
CA PRO A 166 25.91 -1.71 9.77
C PRO A 166 24.93 -0.60 9.35
N VAL A 167 24.67 -0.48 8.04
CA VAL A 167 23.69 0.51 7.51
C VAL A 167 22.29 0.21 8.04
N SER A 168 21.92 -1.08 8.09
CA SER A 168 20.62 -1.50 8.63
C SER A 168 20.49 -1.23 10.13
N TRP A 169 21.59 -1.34 10.90
CA TRP A 169 21.59 -0.97 12.32
C TRP A 169 21.42 0.53 12.53
N VAL A 170 22.11 1.35 11.73
CA VAL A 170 21.94 2.81 11.76
C VAL A 170 20.50 3.19 11.40
N TRP A 171 19.94 2.58 10.35
CA TRP A 171 18.53 2.77 9.96
C TRP A 171 17.57 2.39 11.08
N SER A 172 17.73 1.21 11.67
CA SER A 172 16.92 0.74 12.80
C SER A 172 17.04 1.66 14.02
N GLY A 173 18.26 2.13 14.32
CA GLY A 173 18.53 3.05 15.41
C GLY A 173 17.82 4.39 15.21
N ALA A 174 17.96 4.99 14.03
CA ALA A 174 17.28 6.23 13.65
C ALA A 174 15.76 6.10 13.75
N HIS A 175 15.18 5.00 13.25
CA HIS A 175 13.75 4.73 13.37
C HIS A 175 13.31 4.54 14.83
N THR A 176 14.11 3.87 15.66
CA THR A 176 13.81 3.68 17.08
C THR A 176 13.85 5.00 17.83
N VAL A 177 14.86 5.84 17.56
CA VAL A 177 14.98 7.19 18.15
C VAL A 177 13.80 8.05 17.72
N ARG A 178 13.46 8.07 16.42
CA ARG A 178 12.31 8.81 15.92
C ARG A 178 10.99 8.31 16.52
N ALA A 179 10.80 7.01 16.65
CA ALA A 179 9.62 6.43 17.29
C ALA A 179 9.53 6.79 18.77
N ARG A 180 10.65 6.83 19.50
CA ARG A 180 10.71 7.29 20.90
C ARG A 180 10.45 8.78 21.03
N ALA A 181 11.12 9.62 20.23
CA ALA A 181 10.92 11.08 20.24
C ALA A 181 9.46 11.47 19.97
N HIS A 182 8.77 10.72 19.12
CA HIS A 182 7.33 10.86 18.91
C HIS A 182 6.46 10.13 19.93
N GLY A 183 6.97 9.10 20.61
CA GLY A 183 6.28 8.40 21.70
C GLY A 183 6.33 9.15 23.04
N ASP A 184 7.33 10.01 23.22
CA ASP A 184 7.45 10.93 24.36
C ASP A 184 6.37 12.03 24.31
N HIS A 185 5.76 12.24 23.14
CA HIS A 185 4.61 13.12 22.95
C HIS A 185 3.36 12.27 22.72
N ALA A 186 2.31 12.51 23.47
CA ALA A 186 1.03 11.86 23.21
C ALA A 186 0.59 12.16 21.75
N PRO A 187 0.18 11.14 20.96
CA PRO A 187 -0.35 11.37 19.62
C PRO A 187 -1.49 12.40 19.65
N THR A 188 -1.49 13.33 18.71
CA THR A 188 -2.54 14.35 18.60
C THR A 188 -3.85 13.68 18.19
N ARG A 189 -4.88 13.81 19.02
CA ARG A 189 -6.24 13.38 18.71
C ARG A 189 -7.03 14.57 18.16
N VAL A 190 -7.70 14.36 17.04
CA VAL A 190 -8.65 15.32 16.47
C VAL A 190 -10.02 15.01 17.08
N GLU A 191 -10.56 15.94 17.88
CA GLU A 191 -11.82 15.72 18.60
C GLU A 191 -13.01 15.52 17.64
N GLY A 192 -13.90 14.59 17.99
CA GLY A 192 -15.08 14.28 17.17
C GLY A 192 -14.80 13.54 15.86
N LEU A 193 -13.55 13.17 15.58
CA LEU A 193 -13.13 12.43 14.41
C LEU A 193 -12.53 11.08 14.79
N ARG A 194 -12.93 10.02 14.08
CA ARG A 194 -12.31 8.68 14.18
C ARG A 194 -11.25 8.50 13.11
N VAL A 195 -10.14 7.85 13.45
CA VAL A 195 -9.03 7.65 12.52
C VAL A 195 -8.73 6.15 12.38
N ILE A 196 -8.90 5.64 11.16
CA ILE A 196 -8.52 4.28 10.75
C ILE A 196 -7.25 4.40 9.91
N SER A 197 -6.17 3.75 10.32
CA SER A 197 -4.91 3.72 9.61
C SER A 197 -4.74 2.37 8.91
N VAL A 198 -4.43 2.41 7.62
CA VAL A 198 -3.95 1.26 6.86
C VAL A 198 -2.49 1.51 6.52
N GLY A 199 -1.61 0.58 6.89
CA GLY A 199 -0.21 0.67 6.49
C GLY A 199 0.46 -0.69 6.39
N ASN A 200 1.79 -0.65 6.29
CA ASN A 200 2.60 -1.85 6.21
C ASN A 200 3.95 -1.65 6.91
N LEU A 201 4.70 -2.74 7.06
CA LEU A 201 6.06 -2.70 7.58
C LEU A 201 7.14 -2.65 6.51
N ALA A 202 6.85 -3.08 5.28
CA ALA A 202 7.85 -3.30 4.24
C ALA A 202 7.66 -2.38 3.02
N VAL A 203 8.72 -2.15 2.25
CA VAL A 203 8.62 -1.43 0.98
C VAL A 203 7.98 -2.32 -0.08
N GLY A 204 6.95 -1.78 -0.76
CA GLY A 204 6.30 -2.44 -1.89
C GLY A 204 4.77 -2.44 -1.83
N GLY A 205 4.18 -3.01 -2.87
CA GLY A 205 2.74 -3.10 -3.09
C GLY A 205 2.07 -4.18 -2.27
N THR A 206 2.01 -4.00 -0.94
CA THR A 206 1.33 -4.90 0.00
C THR A 206 -0.19 -4.70 0.02
N GLY A 207 -0.81 -4.15 -1.02
CA GLY A 207 -2.27 -3.98 -1.08
C GLY A 207 -2.89 -2.92 -0.15
N LYS A 208 -2.08 -1.99 0.40
CA LYS A 208 -2.56 -0.91 1.29
C LYS A 208 -3.69 -0.09 0.65
N THR A 209 -3.43 0.43 -0.55
CA THR A 209 -4.40 1.24 -1.29
C THR A 209 -5.69 0.47 -1.59
N PRO A 210 -5.66 -0.77 -2.11
CA PRO A 210 -6.85 -1.62 -2.19
C PRO A 210 -7.62 -1.79 -0.87
N LEU A 211 -6.95 -2.05 0.25
CA LEU A 211 -7.63 -2.18 1.54
C LEU A 211 -8.21 -0.85 2.03
N ALA A 212 -7.47 0.25 1.93
CA ALA A 212 -7.97 1.59 2.28
C ALA A 212 -9.19 1.95 1.41
N GLY A 213 -9.17 1.61 0.13
CA GLY A 213 -10.28 1.78 -0.79
C GLY A 213 -11.49 0.91 -0.42
N TRP A 214 -11.27 -0.34 -0.01
CA TRP A 214 -12.32 -1.22 0.50
C TRP A 214 -12.95 -0.65 1.78
N ILE A 215 -12.15 -0.20 2.75
CA ILE A 215 -12.65 0.44 3.98
C ILE A 215 -13.47 1.69 3.66
N ALA A 216 -12.97 2.56 2.77
CA ALA A 216 -13.69 3.77 2.36
C ALA A 216 -15.04 3.43 1.69
N GLY A 217 -15.08 2.40 0.84
CA GLY A 217 -16.31 1.92 0.21
C GLY A 217 -17.30 1.32 1.22
N GLU A 218 -16.83 0.57 2.22
CA GLU A 218 -17.68 0.04 3.29
C GLU A 218 -18.30 1.16 4.15
N LEU A 219 -17.54 2.21 4.44
CA LEU A 219 -18.04 3.38 5.19
C LEU A 219 -19.07 4.17 4.37
N ASP A 220 -18.82 4.38 3.07
CA ASP A 220 -19.78 5.04 2.17
C ASP A 220 -21.06 4.22 2.00
N ALA A 221 -20.97 2.90 1.86
CA ALA A 221 -22.11 2.00 1.80
C ALA A 221 -22.94 2.01 3.10
N ALA A 222 -22.29 2.23 4.24
CA ALA A 222 -22.94 2.39 5.53
C ALA A 222 -23.50 3.82 5.76
N GLY A 223 -23.25 4.76 4.85
CA GLY A 223 -23.68 6.16 4.99
C GLY A 223 -22.88 6.94 6.04
N VAL A 224 -21.69 6.47 6.41
CA VAL A 224 -20.77 7.16 7.32
C VAL A 224 -19.98 8.21 6.52
N PRO A 225 -20.05 9.51 6.90
CA PRO A 225 -19.24 10.54 6.28
C PRO A 225 -17.74 10.25 6.49
N ALA A 226 -17.09 9.71 5.48
CA ALA A 226 -15.68 9.33 5.51
C ALA A 226 -14.83 10.27 4.63
N CYS A 227 -13.53 10.32 4.90
CA CYS A 227 -12.55 10.96 4.04
C CYS A 227 -11.30 10.08 3.96
N VAL A 228 -10.73 9.90 2.77
CA VAL A 228 -9.41 9.26 2.63
C VAL A 228 -8.33 10.31 2.71
N LEU A 229 -7.24 10.02 3.43
CA LEU A 229 -6.10 10.89 3.54
C LEU A 229 -4.82 10.18 3.09
N VAL A 230 -4.12 10.80 2.14
CA VAL A 230 -3.01 10.21 1.39
C VAL A 230 -1.74 11.03 1.55
N GLY A 231 -0.57 10.39 1.43
CA GLY A 231 0.79 10.98 1.34
C GLY A 231 0.88 12.27 0.55
N GLY A 232 1.74 13.20 0.97
CA GLY A 232 2.11 14.35 0.12
C GLY A 232 2.75 13.93 -1.20
N GLU A 233 3.35 12.74 -1.25
CA GLU A 233 3.89 12.11 -2.47
C GLU A 233 2.89 11.17 -3.16
N GLY A 234 1.66 11.07 -2.64
CA GLY A 234 0.67 10.07 -3.05
C GLY A 234 -0.44 10.62 -3.94
N GLU A 235 -0.12 11.53 -4.86
CA GLU A 235 -1.09 12.07 -5.81
C GLU A 235 -1.73 10.98 -6.68
N ASP A 236 -0.93 10.00 -7.12
CA ASP A 236 -1.38 8.84 -7.87
C ASP A 236 -2.42 8.02 -7.08
N GLU A 237 -2.13 7.72 -5.81
CA GLU A 237 -3.02 6.99 -4.92
C GLU A 237 -4.31 7.77 -4.69
N ALA A 238 -4.24 9.10 -4.57
CA ALA A 238 -5.42 9.94 -4.42
C ALA A 238 -6.34 9.90 -5.64
N LEU A 239 -5.77 9.88 -6.85
CA LEU A 239 -6.55 9.72 -8.09
C LEU A 239 -7.23 8.34 -8.15
N VAL A 240 -6.54 7.28 -7.71
CA VAL A 240 -7.13 5.93 -7.63
C VAL A 240 -8.31 5.90 -6.65
N HIS A 241 -8.16 6.47 -5.45
CA HIS A 241 -9.26 6.54 -4.47
C HIS A 241 -10.47 7.30 -4.99
N ARG A 242 -10.27 8.45 -5.64
CA ARG A 242 -11.36 9.23 -6.28
C ARG A 242 -12.10 8.43 -7.35
N ARG A 243 -11.39 7.54 -8.06
CA ARG A 243 -12.01 6.68 -9.08
C ARG A 243 -12.80 5.53 -8.46
N TRP A 244 -12.29 4.90 -7.41
CA TRP A 244 -12.96 3.76 -6.76
C TRP A 244 -14.17 4.17 -5.93
N ASN A 245 -14.05 5.27 -5.16
CA ASN A 245 -15.09 5.75 -4.27
C ASN A 245 -15.40 7.24 -4.56
N PRO A 246 -16.09 7.57 -5.67
CA PRO A 246 -16.30 8.96 -6.09
C PRO A 246 -17.05 9.85 -5.08
N ARG A 247 -17.81 9.23 -4.16
CA ARG A 247 -18.54 9.92 -3.09
C ARG A 247 -17.69 10.21 -1.86
N VAL A 248 -16.53 9.58 -1.72
CA VAL A 248 -15.64 9.76 -0.56
C VAL A 248 -14.57 10.81 -0.89
N PRO A 249 -14.55 11.96 -0.19
CA PRO A 249 -13.51 12.96 -0.37
C PRO A 249 -12.10 12.40 -0.12
N VAL A 250 -11.13 12.96 -0.84
CA VAL A 250 -9.71 12.57 -0.73
C VAL A 250 -8.84 13.80 -0.52
N ILE A 251 -8.10 13.83 0.59
CA ILE A 251 -7.15 14.88 0.95
C ILE A 251 -5.72 14.36 0.78
N VAL A 252 -4.89 15.16 0.11
CA VAL A 252 -3.45 14.91 -0.09
C VAL A 252 -2.69 15.91 0.77
N GLY A 253 -1.77 15.42 1.61
CA GLY A 253 -0.95 16.32 2.41
C GLY A 253 -0.03 15.61 3.40
N SER A 254 1.23 16.05 3.49
CA SER A 254 2.24 15.43 4.35
C SER A 254 1.92 15.56 5.85
N ASP A 255 1.27 16.64 6.28
CA ASP A 255 0.79 16.80 7.64
C ASP A 255 -0.59 16.13 7.81
N ARG A 256 -0.57 14.93 8.42
CA ARG A 256 -1.78 14.13 8.63
C ARG A 256 -2.71 14.75 9.66
N VAL A 257 -2.18 15.49 10.63
CA VAL A 257 -2.99 16.14 11.66
C VAL A 257 -3.77 17.28 11.03
N ALA A 258 -3.10 18.15 10.27
CA ALA A 258 -3.76 19.25 9.57
C ALA A 258 -4.80 18.74 8.56
N GLY A 259 -4.47 17.68 7.80
CA GLY A 259 -5.43 17.11 6.87
C GLY A 259 -6.60 16.40 7.55
N ALA A 260 -6.42 15.79 8.73
CA ALA A 260 -7.52 15.25 9.53
C ALA A 260 -8.44 16.36 10.07
N GLU A 261 -7.90 17.49 10.52
CA GLU A 261 -8.70 18.66 10.90
C GLU A 261 -9.49 19.24 9.73
N SER A 262 -8.88 19.29 8.54
CA SER A 262 -9.55 19.72 7.31
C SER A 262 -10.69 18.77 6.93
N ALA A 263 -10.47 17.46 7.02
CA ALA A 263 -11.51 16.45 6.80
C ALA A 263 -12.68 16.62 7.78
N ARG A 264 -12.39 16.80 9.07
CA ARG A 264 -13.40 17.04 10.11
C ARG A 264 -14.20 18.31 9.82
N THR A 265 -13.53 19.40 9.50
CA THR A 265 -14.16 20.69 9.17
C THR A 265 -15.06 20.56 7.92
N SER A 266 -14.71 19.66 7.01
CA SER A 266 -15.50 19.33 5.81
C SER A 266 -16.64 18.32 6.09
N GLY A 267 -16.87 17.96 7.36
CA GLY A 267 -17.98 17.10 7.78
C GLY A 267 -17.67 15.61 7.89
N ALA A 268 -16.40 15.20 7.71
CA ALA A 268 -16.02 13.80 7.92
C ALA A 268 -16.14 13.41 9.41
N ARG A 269 -16.70 12.22 9.66
CA ARG A 269 -16.72 11.55 10.97
C ARG A 269 -15.62 10.52 11.12
N VAL A 270 -15.15 9.98 9.99
CA VAL A 270 -14.06 9.00 9.94
C VAL A 270 -13.03 9.41 8.89
N VAL A 271 -11.74 9.34 9.22
CA VAL A 271 -10.64 9.44 8.26
C VAL A 271 -9.99 8.07 8.09
N VAL A 272 -9.75 7.68 6.84
CA VAL A 272 -8.97 6.49 6.46
C VAL A 272 -7.60 6.95 5.97
N LEU A 273 -6.53 6.62 6.68
CA LEU A 273 -5.16 6.92 6.26
C LEU A 273 -4.66 5.81 5.34
N ASP A 274 -4.27 6.16 4.11
CA ASP A 274 -3.51 5.27 3.23
C ASP A 274 -2.00 5.48 3.45
N ASP A 275 -1.30 4.41 3.82
CA ASP A 275 0.10 4.38 4.28
C ASP A 275 0.35 5.20 5.57
N GLY A 276 -0.50 4.99 6.58
CA GLY A 276 -0.49 5.73 7.85
C GLY A 276 0.39 5.15 8.97
N PHE A 277 0.94 3.93 8.83
CA PHE A 277 1.52 3.20 9.96
C PHE A 277 2.73 3.88 10.60
N GLN A 278 3.61 4.45 9.77
CA GLN A 278 4.81 5.18 10.21
C GLN A 278 4.48 6.58 10.75
N HIS A 279 3.28 7.10 10.48
CA HIS A 279 2.86 8.41 10.95
C HIS A 279 2.28 8.34 12.37
N VAL A 280 3.17 8.42 13.35
CA VAL A 280 2.85 8.26 14.77
C VAL A 280 2.26 9.51 15.45
N ARG A 281 2.37 10.70 14.82
CA ARG A 281 1.89 11.96 15.42
C ARG A 281 0.37 12.09 15.50
N LEU A 282 -0.37 11.44 14.61
CA LEU A 282 -1.84 11.45 14.61
C LEU A 282 -2.33 10.21 15.37
N ALA A 283 -3.20 10.40 16.36
CA ALA A 283 -3.82 9.30 17.09
C ALA A 283 -4.71 8.48 16.15
N ARG A 284 -4.73 7.14 16.33
CA ARG A 284 -5.61 6.23 15.59
C ARG A 284 -6.55 5.54 16.55
N ASP A 285 -7.78 5.32 16.13
CA ASP A 285 -8.74 4.48 16.82
C ASP A 285 -8.66 3.03 16.32
N LEU A 286 -8.14 2.82 15.10
CA LEU A 286 -7.86 1.52 14.52
C LEU A 286 -6.61 1.60 13.63
N ASN A 287 -5.60 0.79 13.91
CA ASN A 287 -4.33 0.76 13.19
C ASN A 287 -4.08 -0.63 12.60
N LEU A 288 -4.48 -0.80 11.34
CA LEU A 288 -4.35 -2.05 10.58
C LEU A 288 -3.02 -2.08 9.82
N VAL A 289 -2.36 -3.24 9.87
CA VAL A 289 -1.13 -3.50 9.13
C VAL A 289 -1.33 -4.63 8.14
N LEU A 290 -1.00 -4.39 6.88
CA LEU A 290 -0.84 -5.46 5.90
C LEU A 290 0.58 -6.01 5.99
N LEU A 291 0.67 -7.32 6.22
CA LEU A 291 1.93 -8.06 6.22
C LEU A 291 1.94 -9.01 5.03
N SER A 292 2.91 -8.83 4.13
CA SER A 292 3.03 -9.64 2.92
C SER A 292 3.58 -11.03 3.24
N VAL A 293 2.83 -12.07 2.88
CA VAL A 293 3.28 -13.47 2.93
C VAL A 293 4.40 -13.73 1.92
N ASP A 294 4.45 -12.94 0.84
CA ASP A 294 5.48 -13.05 -0.20
C ASP A 294 6.86 -12.52 0.27
N ASP A 295 6.92 -11.78 1.37
CA ASP A 295 8.17 -11.22 1.88
C ASP A 295 8.70 -12.08 3.06
N PRO A 296 10.03 -12.23 3.23
CA PRO A 296 10.59 -13.02 4.32
C PRO A 296 10.17 -12.48 5.69
N PHE A 297 9.68 -13.33 6.59
CA PHE A 297 9.31 -12.96 7.97
C PHE A 297 9.83 -13.97 9.00
N PRO A 298 10.41 -13.53 10.13
CA PRO A 298 10.76 -12.16 10.47
C PRO A 298 11.91 -11.64 9.57
N GLY A 299 11.74 -10.44 9.02
CA GLY A 299 12.69 -9.88 8.06
C GLY A 299 13.62 -8.82 8.62
N ALA A 300 14.71 -8.56 7.88
CA ALA A 300 15.63 -7.48 8.18
C ALA A 300 15.10 -6.12 7.71
N VAL A 301 15.49 -5.06 8.42
CA VAL A 301 15.21 -3.69 7.99
C VAL A 301 16.06 -3.29 6.79
N LEU A 302 15.65 -2.22 6.11
CA LEU A 302 16.40 -1.61 5.01
C LEU A 302 17.84 -1.27 5.42
N PRO A 303 18.83 -1.43 4.51
CA PRO A 303 18.70 -2.00 3.16
C PRO A 303 18.82 -3.54 3.10
N ARG A 304 19.14 -4.23 4.21
CA ARG A 304 19.37 -5.69 4.22
C ARG A 304 18.12 -6.51 3.93
N GLY A 305 16.95 -5.96 4.21
CA GLY A 305 15.65 -6.55 3.86
C GLY A 305 14.64 -5.46 3.49
N PRO A 306 13.42 -5.85 3.12
CA PRO A 306 12.42 -4.90 2.64
C PRO A 306 11.77 -4.08 3.77
N TYR A 307 12.05 -4.35 5.04
CA TYR A 307 11.31 -3.75 6.15
C TYR A 307 11.74 -2.31 6.43
N ARG A 308 10.79 -1.37 6.44
CA ARG A 308 10.98 0.02 6.89
C ARG A 308 11.22 0.07 8.41
N GLU A 309 10.52 -0.79 9.15
CA GLU A 309 10.63 -0.93 10.60
C GLU A 309 10.72 -2.42 10.99
N ALA A 310 11.40 -2.73 12.09
CA ALA A 310 11.54 -4.10 12.57
C ALA A 310 10.18 -4.74 12.91
N PRO A 311 10.03 -6.07 12.85
CA PRO A 311 8.78 -6.77 13.19
C PRO A 311 8.17 -6.40 14.54
N ARG A 312 8.99 -6.02 15.54
CA ARG A 312 8.52 -5.53 16.84
C ARG A 312 7.59 -4.31 16.74
N ALA A 313 7.66 -3.53 15.66
CA ALA A 313 6.73 -2.43 15.42
C ALA A 313 5.27 -2.89 15.31
N LEU A 314 5.00 -4.17 15.01
CA LEU A 314 3.67 -4.78 15.06
C LEU A 314 2.97 -4.59 16.41
N GLY A 315 3.71 -4.38 17.51
CA GLY A 315 3.11 -4.06 18.81
C GLY A 315 2.31 -2.75 18.86
N ARG A 316 2.39 -1.91 17.81
CA ARG A 316 1.54 -0.71 17.65
C ARG A 316 0.29 -0.95 16.79
N ALA A 317 0.16 -2.12 16.18
CA ALA A 317 -0.99 -2.48 15.38
C ALA A 317 -2.10 -3.01 16.29
N ASP A 318 -3.34 -2.66 15.98
CA ASP A 318 -4.50 -3.27 16.62
C ASP A 318 -4.84 -4.62 15.95
N GLY A 319 -4.42 -4.76 14.69
CA GLY A 319 -4.71 -5.91 13.85
C GLY A 319 -3.79 -6.03 12.63
N VAL A 320 -3.47 -7.27 12.27
CA VAL A 320 -2.69 -7.61 11.08
C VAL A 320 -3.57 -8.35 10.09
N LEU A 321 -3.56 -7.92 8.84
CA LEU A 321 -4.08 -8.69 7.71
C LEU A 321 -2.89 -9.26 6.92
N LEU A 322 -2.92 -10.57 6.71
CA LEU A 322 -1.94 -11.21 5.84
C LEU A 322 -2.33 -10.99 4.40
N THR A 323 -1.44 -10.41 3.60
CA THR A 323 -1.65 -10.18 2.17
C THR A 323 -0.75 -11.09 1.35
N ARG A 324 -1.27 -11.65 0.27
CA ARG A 324 -0.47 -12.46 -0.66
C ARG A 324 -0.79 -12.12 -2.11
N ARG A 325 0.20 -12.29 -2.99
CA ARG A 325 0.00 -12.23 -4.45
C ARG A 325 0.42 -13.53 -5.12
N ALA A 326 1.57 -14.09 -4.75
CA ALA A 326 2.08 -15.34 -5.31
C ALA A 326 2.06 -16.49 -4.30
N ALA A 327 2.23 -16.19 -3.01
CA ALA A 327 2.20 -17.17 -1.95
C ALA A 327 0.85 -17.92 -1.88
N SER A 328 0.93 -19.18 -1.46
CA SER A 328 -0.24 -20.04 -1.28
C SER A 328 -1.03 -19.64 -0.03
N ALA A 329 -2.29 -20.07 0.03
CA ALA A 329 -3.10 -19.91 1.24
C ALA A 329 -2.55 -20.71 2.44
N GLU A 330 -1.79 -21.78 2.19
CA GLU A 330 -1.12 -22.57 3.23
C GLU A 330 0.02 -21.77 3.87
N GLN A 331 0.90 -21.15 3.07
CA GLN A 331 1.96 -20.27 3.57
C GLN A 331 1.39 -19.10 4.40
N ALA A 332 0.23 -18.59 4.01
CA ALA A 332 -0.46 -17.55 4.78
C ALA A 332 -0.93 -18.08 6.15
N ARG A 333 -1.45 -19.31 6.23
CA ARG A 333 -1.84 -19.96 7.49
C ARG A 333 -0.64 -20.28 8.38
N GLU A 334 0.47 -20.71 7.80
CA GLU A 334 1.73 -20.94 8.52
C GLU A 334 2.25 -19.67 9.17
N LEU A 335 2.29 -18.56 8.42
CA LEU A 335 2.67 -17.26 8.95
C LEU A 335 1.69 -16.77 10.01
N ALA A 336 0.38 -16.99 9.83
CA ALA A 336 -0.63 -16.66 10.84
C ALA A 336 -0.36 -17.41 12.15
N ALA A 337 -0.09 -18.72 12.08
CA ALA A 337 0.22 -19.54 13.26
C ALA A 337 1.52 -19.10 13.96
N LEU A 338 2.54 -18.69 13.19
CA LEU A 338 3.77 -18.13 13.74
C LEU A 338 3.49 -16.82 14.49
N LEU A 339 2.73 -15.90 13.89
CA LEU A 339 2.38 -14.63 14.50
C LEU A 339 1.51 -14.81 15.73
N GLU A 340 0.58 -15.76 15.73
CA GLU A 340 -0.29 -16.03 16.88
C GLU A 340 0.50 -16.48 18.12
N ARG A 341 1.65 -17.15 17.93
CA ARG A 341 2.54 -17.54 19.04
C ARG A 341 3.27 -16.35 19.67
N GLU A 342 3.63 -15.34 18.87
CA GLU A 342 4.41 -14.18 19.34
C GLU A 342 3.51 -13.00 19.73
N TRP A 343 2.38 -12.83 19.04
CA TRP A 343 1.35 -11.81 19.27
C TRP A 343 -0.06 -12.46 19.21
N PRO A 344 -0.50 -13.11 20.31
CA PRO A 344 -1.80 -13.75 20.37
C PRO A 344 -2.93 -12.79 20.05
N GLY A 345 -3.82 -13.20 19.16
CA GLY A 345 -4.94 -12.41 18.68
C GLY A 345 -4.48 -11.12 18.02
N LEU A 346 -3.38 -11.09 17.28
CA LEU A 346 -3.03 -9.94 16.43
C LEU A 346 -3.50 -10.13 14.98
N VAL A 347 -3.45 -11.35 14.47
CA VAL A 347 -3.89 -11.65 13.10
C VAL A 347 -5.43 -11.61 13.04
N ARG A 348 -5.97 -10.85 12.09
CA ARG A 348 -7.41 -10.56 11.98
C ARG A 348 -8.04 -11.11 10.72
N GLY A 349 -7.23 -11.46 9.72
CA GLY A 349 -7.73 -11.92 8.43
C GLY A 349 -6.62 -12.15 7.42
N GLY A 350 -7.02 -12.69 6.29
CA GLY A 350 -6.16 -12.95 5.14
C GLY A 350 -6.82 -12.46 3.87
N VAL A 351 -6.02 -11.85 3.01
CA VAL A 351 -6.43 -11.31 1.73
C VAL A 351 -5.41 -11.69 0.66
N HIS A 352 -5.88 -11.77 -0.58
CA HIS A 352 -5.01 -11.84 -1.73
C HIS A 352 -5.36 -10.77 -2.76
N LEU A 353 -4.34 -10.29 -3.46
CA LEU A 353 -4.51 -9.41 -4.60
C LEU A 353 -4.77 -10.28 -5.83
N ALA A 354 -6.05 -10.49 -6.10
CA ALA A 354 -6.50 -11.12 -7.32
C ALA A 354 -6.44 -10.11 -8.45
N ASP A 355 -5.75 -10.49 -9.50
CA ASP A 355 -6.21 -10.37 -10.87
C ASP A 355 -7.73 -10.06 -10.99
N GLY A 356 -8.12 -8.80 -11.23
CA GLY A 356 -9.51 -8.34 -11.29
C GLY A 356 -10.12 -8.29 -12.71
N SER A 357 -11.05 -7.37 -12.94
CA SER A 357 -11.70 -7.17 -14.24
C SER A 357 -10.90 -6.24 -15.15
N TRP A 358 -11.08 -6.38 -16.46
CA TRP A 358 -10.64 -5.38 -17.41
C TRP A 358 -11.64 -4.22 -17.50
N THR A 359 -11.11 -3.03 -17.68
CA THR A 359 -11.87 -1.83 -18.07
C THR A 359 -11.14 -1.13 -19.20
N ARG A 360 -11.83 -0.26 -19.92
CA ARG A 360 -11.20 0.72 -20.80
C ARG A 360 -10.70 1.91 -19.98
N LEU A 361 -9.85 2.72 -20.59
CA LEU A 361 -9.29 3.91 -19.95
C LEU A 361 -10.38 4.87 -19.45
N ASP A 362 -11.49 5.01 -20.19
CA ASP A 362 -12.68 5.79 -19.85
C ASP A 362 -13.52 5.21 -18.68
N GLY A 363 -13.18 4.02 -18.19
CA GLY A 363 -13.88 3.34 -17.09
C GLY A 363 -15.01 2.41 -17.51
N THR A 364 -15.36 2.33 -18.79
CA THR A 364 -16.33 1.34 -19.29
C THR A 364 -15.77 -0.07 -19.21
N THR A 365 -16.64 -1.07 -19.07
CA THR A 365 -16.22 -2.48 -19.14
C THR A 365 -15.75 -2.82 -20.56
N GLY A 366 -14.61 -3.50 -20.66
CA GLY A 366 -14.06 -3.96 -21.93
C GLY A 366 -12.74 -4.65 -21.71
N GLU A 367 -12.44 -5.66 -22.53
CA GLU A 367 -11.22 -6.46 -22.46
C GLU A 367 -10.37 -6.27 -23.72
N PRO A 368 -9.03 -6.36 -23.62
CA PRO A 368 -8.19 -6.35 -24.81
C PRO A 368 -8.58 -7.52 -25.72
N ARG A 369 -8.74 -7.25 -27.02
CA ARG A 369 -8.99 -8.30 -28.02
C ARG A 369 -7.87 -9.34 -27.98
N ARG A 370 -8.17 -10.57 -28.41
CA ARG A 370 -7.19 -11.67 -28.48
C ARG A 370 -5.96 -11.26 -29.30
N GLY A 371 -4.78 -11.63 -28.81
CA GLY A 371 -3.51 -11.40 -29.50
C GLY A 371 -2.46 -10.75 -28.61
N ASP A 372 -1.39 -10.28 -29.24
CA ASP A 372 -0.26 -9.65 -28.56
C ASP A 372 -0.64 -8.29 -27.98
N VAL A 373 -0.11 -7.96 -26.81
CA VAL A 373 -0.39 -6.71 -26.09
C VAL A 373 0.90 -5.98 -25.69
N LEU A 374 0.82 -4.66 -25.59
CA LEU A 374 1.84 -3.83 -24.97
C LEU A 374 1.41 -3.52 -23.52
N ALA A 375 2.06 -4.15 -22.55
CA ALA A 375 1.87 -3.86 -21.14
C ALA A 375 2.75 -2.68 -20.72
N VAL A 376 2.13 -1.66 -20.11
CA VAL A 376 2.82 -0.48 -19.61
C VAL A 376 2.55 -0.32 -18.13
N CYS A 377 3.61 -0.14 -17.34
CA CYS A 377 3.44 0.11 -15.91
C CYS A 377 4.58 0.94 -15.29
N GLY A 378 4.25 1.77 -14.31
CA GLY A 378 5.18 2.47 -13.42
C GLY A 378 4.92 2.06 -11.97
N VAL A 379 5.09 0.76 -11.67
CA VAL A 379 4.84 0.18 -10.34
C VAL A 379 6.07 -0.55 -9.80
N ALA A 380 6.13 -0.72 -8.48
CA ALA A 380 7.21 -1.40 -7.74
C ALA A 380 7.50 -2.87 -8.17
N ARG A 381 6.55 -3.55 -8.83
CA ARG A 381 6.72 -4.95 -9.30
C ARG A 381 6.24 -5.13 -10.76
N PRO A 382 7.00 -4.63 -11.77
CA PRO A 382 6.61 -4.72 -13.18
C PRO A 382 6.45 -6.16 -13.69
N ASP A 383 7.32 -7.06 -13.23
CA ASP A 383 7.31 -8.47 -13.65
C ASP A 383 6.04 -9.19 -13.15
N ALA A 384 5.53 -8.80 -11.97
CA ALA A 384 4.27 -9.33 -11.43
C ALA A 384 3.07 -8.85 -12.26
N PHE A 385 3.05 -7.58 -12.67
CA PHE A 385 2.02 -7.05 -13.56
C PHE A 385 2.04 -7.78 -14.92
N ALA A 386 3.21 -7.95 -15.53
CA ALA A 386 3.33 -8.69 -16.77
C ALA A 386 2.86 -10.16 -16.63
N ALA A 387 3.13 -10.81 -15.50
CA ALA A 387 2.61 -12.15 -15.23
C ALA A 387 1.07 -12.16 -15.10
N SER A 388 0.47 -11.17 -14.45
CA SER A 388 -0.99 -10.99 -14.38
C SER A 388 -1.63 -10.78 -15.74
N VAL A 389 -1.00 -10.00 -16.62
CA VAL A 389 -1.47 -9.81 -18.00
C VAL A 389 -1.35 -11.13 -18.78
N ARG A 390 -0.21 -11.84 -18.69
CA ARG A 390 0.01 -13.12 -19.40
C ARG A 390 -1.03 -14.20 -19.06
N ARG A 391 -1.57 -14.19 -17.84
CA ARG A 391 -2.64 -15.13 -17.44
C ARG A 391 -3.99 -14.84 -18.09
N ARG A 392 -4.16 -13.66 -18.69
CA ARG A 392 -5.44 -13.15 -19.22
C ARG A 392 -5.48 -12.93 -20.72
N VAL A 393 -4.34 -13.04 -21.39
CA VAL A 393 -4.25 -12.79 -22.83
C VAL A 393 -3.69 -14.03 -23.50
N ASP A 394 -4.18 -14.31 -24.71
CA ASP A 394 -3.76 -15.49 -25.49
C ASP A 394 -2.43 -15.26 -26.25
N GLY A 395 -1.97 -14.00 -26.35
CA GLY A 395 -0.78 -13.61 -27.12
C GLY A 395 0.45 -13.25 -26.29
N ALA A 396 1.47 -12.71 -26.96
CA ALA A 396 2.69 -12.25 -26.34
C ALA A 396 2.48 -10.93 -25.57
N VAL A 397 3.16 -10.82 -24.42
CA VAL A 397 3.16 -9.59 -23.60
C VAL A 397 4.52 -8.93 -23.73
N GLU A 398 4.56 -7.81 -24.45
CA GLU A 398 5.70 -6.90 -24.41
C GLU A 398 5.54 -5.96 -23.22
N LEU A 399 6.56 -5.85 -22.35
CA LEU A 399 6.52 -5.00 -21.16
C LEU A 399 7.36 -3.74 -21.35
N VAL A 400 6.76 -2.59 -21.10
CA VAL A 400 7.43 -1.28 -20.93
C VAL A 400 7.23 -0.84 -19.49
N ALA A 401 8.33 -0.80 -18.73
CA ALA A 401 8.31 -0.46 -17.32
C ALA A 401 8.95 0.92 -17.09
N PHE A 402 8.22 1.81 -16.42
CA PHE A 402 8.67 3.11 -15.94
C PHE A 402 9.03 3.05 -14.45
N ALA A 403 9.62 4.13 -13.93
CA ALA A 403 9.84 4.28 -12.49
C ALA A 403 8.50 4.37 -11.73
N ASP A 404 8.49 3.99 -10.45
CA ASP A 404 7.32 4.22 -9.61
C ASP A 404 7.01 5.72 -9.51
N HIS A 405 5.73 6.06 -9.53
CA HIS A 405 5.22 7.45 -9.61
C HIS A 405 5.63 8.22 -10.90
N HIS A 406 5.93 7.52 -12.00
CA HIS A 406 6.26 8.19 -13.27
C HIS A 406 5.09 9.06 -13.77
N GLY A 407 5.37 10.33 -14.05
CA GLY A 407 4.46 11.24 -14.74
C GLY A 407 4.62 11.09 -16.25
N TYR A 408 3.52 10.81 -16.96
CA TYR A 408 3.56 10.59 -18.41
C TYR A 408 3.44 11.90 -19.17
N THR A 409 4.31 12.09 -20.16
CA THR A 409 4.21 13.19 -21.12
C THR A 409 3.39 12.79 -22.34
N ARG A 410 2.88 13.79 -23.07
CA ARG A 410 2.15 13.57 -24.33
C ARG A 410 3.03 12.87 -25.39
N ASP A 411 4.31 13.19 -25.45
CA ASP A 411 5.27 12.57 -26.38
C ASP A 411 5.57 11.10 -26.02
N GLU A 412 5.65 10.79 -24.72
CA GLU A 412 5.75 9.40 -24.26
C GLU A 412 4.49 8.62 -24.59
N ALA A 413 3.29 9.18 -24.38
CA ALA A 413 2.04 8.53 -24.78
C ALA A 413 1.98 8.27 -26.30
N ALA A 414 2.42 9.22 -27.13
CA ALA A 414 2.53 9.04 -28.57
C ALA A 414 3.56 7.95 -28.94
N THR A 415 4.67 7.88 -28.20
CA THR A 415 5.70 6.85 -28.39
C THR A 415 5.17 5.47 -28.02
N LEU A 416 4.45 5.34 -26.91
CA LEU A 416 3.77 4.11 -26.50
C LEU A 416 2.76 3.66 -27.56
N ARG A 417 1.96 4.58 -28.11
CA ARG A 417 1.02 4.28 -29.19
C ARG A 417 1.70 3.77 -30.45
N ARG A 418 2.75 4.46 -30.92
CA ARG A 418 3.54 4.04 -32.10
C ARG A 418 4.17 2.67 -31.88
N ARG A 419 4.73 2.42 -30.69
CA ARG A 419 5.33 1.14 -30.31
C ARG A 419 4.30 0.02 -30.28
N ALA A 420 3.13 0.27 -29.72
CA ALA A 420 2.04 -0.71 -29.69
C ALA A 420 1.54 -1.05 -31.10
N GLY A 421 1.55 -0.08 -32.03
CA GLY A 421 1.01 -0.27 -33.38
C GLY A 421 -0.48 -0.56 -33.29
N VAL A 422 -0.93 -1.69 -33.85
CA VAL A 422 -2.33 -2.15 -33.76
C VAL A 422 -2.66 -2.91 -32.47
N ARG A 423 -1.66 -3.23 -31.65
CA ARG A 423 -1.84 -4.04 -30.43
C ARG A 423 -2.56 -3.23 -29.35
N PRO A 424 -3.43 -3.85 -28.53
CA PRO A 424 -3.94 -3.20 -27.34
C PRO A 424 -2.83 -2.76 -26.39
N ILE A 425 -2.97 -1.57 -25.81
CA ILE A 425 -2.16 -1.13 -24.67
C ILE A 425 -2.88 -1.56 -23.41
N VAL A 426 -2.17 -2.21 -22.48
CA VAL A 426 -2.71 -2.62 -21.18
C VAL A 426 -1.94 -1.93 -20.05
N LEU A 427 -2.66 -1.36 -19.09
CA LEU A 427 -2.13 -0.50 -18.03
C LEU A 427 -2.48 -1.05 -16.64
N THR A 428 -1.70 -0.67 -15.63
CA THR A 428 -2.14 -0.77 -14.24
C THR A 428 -3.16 0.33 -13.92
N GLU A 429 -3.92 0.18 -12.83
CA GLU A 429 -4.82 1.25 -12.37
C GLU A 429 -4.10 2.55 -12.00
N LYS A 430 -2.92 2.44 -11.36
CA LYS A 430 -2.10 3.60 -10.97
C LYS A 430 -1.60 4.38 -12.18
N ASP A 431 -1.25 3.69 -13.25
CA ASP A 431 -0.81 4.34 -14.49
C ASP A 431 -1.97 4.87 -15.31
N ALA A 432 -3.10 4.15 -15.31
CA ALA A 432 -4.29 4.57 -16.04
C ALA A 432 -4.78 5.94 -15.60
N VAL A 433 -4.84 6.23 -14.30
CA VAL A 433 -5.33 7.54 -13.81
C VAL A 433 -4.48 8.72 -14.29
N LYS A 434 -3.18 8.51 -14.54
CA LYS A 434 -2.26 9.51 -15.10
C LYS A 434 -2.33 9.64 -16.61
N LEU A 435 -2.73 8.56 -17.29
CA LEU A 435 -2.83 8.48 -18.75
C LEU A 435 -4.21 8.86 -19.29
N VAL A 436 -5.25 8.92 -18.44
CA VAL A 436 -6.60 9.39 -18.82
C VAL A 436 -6.56 10.75 -19.54
N PRO A 437 -5.83 11.79 -19.05
CA PRO A 437 -5.72 13.07 -19.75
C PRO A 437 -5.03 13.01 -21.12
N LEU A 438 -4.37 11.89 -21.44
CA LEU A 438 -3.63 11.66 -22.69
C LEU A 438 -4.30 10.60 -23.57
N ALA A 439 -5.57 10.26 -23.29
CA ALA A 439 -6.33 9.25 -24.02
C ALA A 439 -6.46 9.54 -25.52
N ASP A 440 -6.52 10.83 -25.89
CA ASP A 440 -6.59 11.30 -27.27
C ASP A 440 -5.37 10.86 -28.10
N VAL A 441 -4.19 10.79 -27.48
CA VAL A 441 -2.94 10.37 -28.12
C VAL A 441 -2.65 8.89 -27.91
N LEU A 442 -2.99 8.34 -26.74
CA LEU A 442 -2.77 6.94 -26.39
C LEU A 442 -3.72 5.99 -27.15
N GLY A 443 -4.87 6.49 -27.59
CA GLY A 443 -5.89 5.70 -28.27
C GLY A 443 -6.49 4.61 -27.37
N GLU A 444 -6.92 3.49 -27.97
CA GLU A 444 -7.52 2.39 -27.21
C GLU A 444 -6.50 1.76 -26.23
N ALA A 445 -6.84 1.85 -24.95
CA ALA A 445 -6.08 1.27 -23.84
C ALA A 445 -7.03 0.64 -22.82
N PHE A 446 -6.55 -0.46 -22.23
CA PHE A 446 -7.26 -1.24 -21.24
C PHE A 446 -6.52 -1.20 -19.91
N VAL A 447 -7.26 -1.28 -18.83
CA VAL A 447 -6.75 -1.21 -17.47
C VAL A 447 -7.07 -2.52 -16.79
N LEU A 448 -6.02 -3.22 -16.35
CA LEU A 448 -6.19 -4.40 -15.51
C LEU A 448 -6.34 -3.93 -14.07
N ARG A 449 -7.52 -4.18 -13.49
CA ARG A 449 -7.79 -3.80 -12.10
C ARG A 449 -7.27 -4.86 -11.15
N ASP A 450 -6.64 -4.44 -10.06
CA ASP A 450 -6.38 -5.33 -8.93
C ASP A 450 -7.68 -5.40 -8.10
N ARG A 451 -8.07 -6.62 -7.71
CA ARG A 451 -9.18 -6.89 -6.81
C ARG A 451 -8.63 -7.42 -5.49
N LEU A 452 -8.98 -6.74 -4.40
CA LEU A 452 -8.81 -7.30 -3.07
C LEU A 452 -9.85 -8.43 -2.89
N ALA A 453 -9.37 -9.64 -2.64
CA ALA A 453 -10.21 -10.79 -2.36
C ALA A 453 -9.86 -11.36 -0.98
N TRP A 454 -10.88 -11.70 -0.21
CA TRP A 454 -10.72 -12.24 1.13
C TRP A 454 -10.47 -13.74 1.07
N ASP A 455 -9.46 -14.18 1.79
CA ASP A 455 -9.22 -15.59 2.04
C ASP A 455 -10.00 -16.06 3.28
N TRP A 456 -10.07 -15.21 4.32
CA TRP A 456 -10.88 -15.44 5.52
C TRP A 456 -11.14 -14.14 6.30
N ALA A 457 -12.17 -14.18 7.16
CA ALA A 457 -12.53 -13.16 8.15
C ALA A 457 -12.97 -11.78 7.61
N GLU A 458 -13.48 -11.72 6.37
CA GLU A 458 -14.06 -10.48 5.80
C GLU A 458 -15.08 -9.83 6.73
N GLU A 459 -16.11 -10.59 7.14
CA GLU A 459 -17.22 -10.03 7.92
C GLU A 459 -16.79 -9.56 9.31
N SER A 460 -15.83 -10.26 9.93
CA SER A 460 -15.26 -9.85 11.21
C SER A 460 -14.49 -8.53 11.10
N VAL A 461 -13.71 -8.34 10.03
CA VAL A 461 -13.00 -7.08 9.79
C VAL A 461 -13.97 -5.95 9.43
N ARG A 462 -14.99 -6.23 8.61
CA ARG A 462 -16.08 -5.29 8.28
C ARG A 462 -16.78 -4.80 9.55
N THR A 463 -17.18 -5.74 10.41
CA THR A 463 -17.82 -5.43 11.70
C THR A 463 -16.92 -4.55 12.57
N TRP A 464 -15.62 -4.85 12.61
CA TRP A 464 -14.67 -4.08 13.40
C TRP A 464 -14.51 -2.65 12.87
N VAL A 465 -14.38 -2.47 11.55
CA VAL A 465 -14.33 -1.15 10.90
C VAL A 465 -15.59 -0.33 11.24
N ARG A 466 -16.78 -0.93 11.14
CA ARG A 466 -18.05 -0.25 11.46
C ARG A 466 -18.18 0.09 12.94
N SER A 467 -17.72 -0.79 13.83
CA SER A 467 -17.73 -0.52 15.28
C SER A 467 -16.90 0.72 15.64
N VAL A 468 -15.75 0.92 14.96
CA VAL A 468 -14.87 2.09 15.16
C VAL A 468 -15.50 3.37 14.62
N ALA A 469 -16.25 3.28 13.52
CA ALA A 469 -17.05 4.38 12.98
C ALA A 469 -18.19 4.85 13.90
N GLY A 470 -18.48 4.09 14.97
CA GLY A 470 -19.53 4.40 15.94
C GLY A 470 -20.92 3.91 15.49
N GLU A 471 -20.97 2.94 14.59
CA GLU A 471 -22.19 2.19 14.34
C GLU A 471 -22.35 1.15 15.43
N GLY A 472 -23.26 1.43 16.38
CA GLY A 472 -23.92 0.34 17.09
C GLY A 472 -24.61 -0.51 16.04
N VAL A 473 -24.24 -1.79 15.96
CA VAL A 473 -24.89 -2.82 15.15
C VAL A 473 -26.40 -2.64 15.32
N ARG A 474 -27.05 -1.98 14.35
CA ARG A 474 -28.50 -2.05 14.22
C ARG A 474 -28.75 -3.42 13.60
N ALA A 475 -28.87 -4.40 14.50
CA ALA A 475 -29.34 -5.74 14.20
C ALA A 475 -30.73 -5.71 13.57
#